data_AF-A0A371J5P3-F1
#
_entry.id   AF-A0A371J5P3-F1
#
_cell.length_a   1.000
_cell.length_b   1.000
_cell.length_c   1.000
_cell.angle_alpha   90.00
_cell.angle_beta   90.00
_cell.angle_gamma   90.00
#
_symmetry.space_group_name_H-M   'P 1'
#
loop_
_entity.id
_entity.type
_entity.pdbx_description
1 polymer ?
#
loop_
_entity_poly.entity_id
_entity_poly.type
_entity_poly.pdbx_seq_one_letter_code
_entity_poly.pdbx_strand_id
1 'polypeptide(L)'
;MKEFMKKNRHNISNIMNAIIIVIGLLLKNVVFVFLGILLVGLNFYVSKEEKKTEEKKAQIKAELKANREKMRGNKKKKSKNKKRR
;
A
#
# COMPACT_ATOMS: atom_id res chain seq x y z
N MET A 1 -5.57 14.54 9.40
CA MET A 1 -4.99 14.90 8.08
C MET A 1 -4.12 13.80 7.47
N LYS A 2 -3.08 13.29 8.15
CA LYS A 2 -2.15 12.29 7.57
C LYS A 2 -2.82 11.01 7.05
N GLU A 3 -3.82 10.48 7.76
CA GLU A 3 -4.52 9.26 7.35
C GLU A 3 -5.45 9.48 6.14
N PHE A 4 -6.13 10.63 6.07
CA PHE A 4 -6.98 10.99 4.94
C PHE A 4 -6.17 11.14 3.65
N MET A 5 -5.03 11.85 3.74
CA MET A 5 -4.04 11.95 2.66
C MET A 5 -3.49 10.59 2.24
N LYS A 6 -3.36 9.63 3.16
CA LYS A 6 -2.84 8.29 2.85
C LYS A 6 -3.89 7.41 2.16
N LYS A 7 -5.14 7.50 2.60
CA LYS A 7 -6.28 6.75 2.04
C LYS A 7 -6.69 7.25 0.65
N ASN A 8 -6.60 8.56 0.40
CA ASN A 8 -7.04 9.19 -0.85
C ASN A 8 -5.88 9.63 -1.76
N ARG A 9 -4.64 9.23 -1.44
CA ARG A 9 -3.43 9.69 -2.15
C ARG A 9 -3.49 9.40 -3.65
N HIS A 10 -3.94 8.20 -4.00
CA HIS A 10 -4.13 7.77 -5.39
C HIS A 10 -5.24 8.53 -6.10
N ASN A 11 -6.37 8.80 -5.44
CA ASN A 11 -7.45 9.59 -6.03
C ASN A 11 -7.02 11.04 -6.29
N ILE A 12 -6.36 11.68 -5.33
CA ILE A 12 -5.88 13.07 -5.48
C ILE A 12 -4.86 13.16 -6.61
N SER A 13 -3.94 12.20 -6.68
CA SER A 13 -2.92 12.18 -7.72
C SER A 13 -3.50 11.91 -9.12
N ASN A 14 -4.51 11.04 -9.23
CA ASN A 14 -5.25 10.84 -10.49
C ASN A 14 -6.03 12.09 -10.93
N ILE A 15 -6.68 12.79 -9.99
CA ILE A 15 -7.41 14.03 -10.28
C ILE A 15 -6.42 15.11 -10.76
N MET A 16 -5.28 15.28 -10.09
CA MET A 16 -4.22 16.20 -10.50
C MET A 16 -3.69 15.89 -11.91
N ASN A 17 -3.43 14.61 -12.20
CA ASN A 17 -2.98 14.21 -13.54
C ASN A 17 -4.03 14.50 -14.61
N ALA A 18 -5.31 14.28 -14.33
CA ALA A 18 -6.39 14.61 -15.25
C ALA A 18 -6.47 16.13 -15.53
N ILE A 19 -6.31 16.96 -14.49
CA ILE A 19 -6.27 18.43 -14.64
C ILE A 19 -5.09 18.86 -15.52
N ILE A 20 -3.89 18.29 -15.32
CA ILE A 20 -2.70 18.59 -16.14
C ILE A 20 -2.93 18.25 -17.62
N ILE A 21 -3.55 17.10 -17.90
CA ILE A 21 -3.86 16.68 -19.27
C ILE A 21 -4.89 17.63 -19.92
N VAL A 22 -5.95 18.00 -19.18
CA VAL A 22 -6.98 18.94 -19.67
C VAL A 22 -6.38 20.32 -19.94
N ILE A 23 -5.53 20.83 -19.04
CA ILE A 23 -4.82 22.11 -19.24
C ILE A 23 -3.88 22.03 -20.45
N GLY A 24 -3.14 20.93 -20.60
CA GLY A 24 -2.26 20.72 -21.75
C GLY A 24 -3.01 20.71 -23.09
N LEU A 25 -4.18 20.09 -23.12
CA LEU A 25 -5.08 20.10 -24.28
C LEU A 25 -5.64 21.50 -24.58
N LEU A 26 -6.09 22.23 -23.55
CA LEU A 26 -6.59 23.60 -23.71
C LEU A 26 -5.53 24.56 -24.25
N LEU A 27 -4.28 24.41 -23.79
CA LEU A 27 -3.14 25.22 -24.25
C LEU A 27 -2.55 24.74 -25.59
N LYS A 28 -3.09 23.66 -26.20
CA LYS A 28 -2.53 22.96 -27.37
C LYS A 28 -1.03 22.68 -27.24
N ASN A 29 -0.56 22.52 -26.00
CA ASN A 29 0.87 22.38 -25.73
C ASN A 29 1.19 20.90 -25.54
N VAL A 30 1.73 20.30 -26.61
CA VAL A 30 2.03 18.87 -26.69
C VAL A 30 2.95 18.40 -25.56
N VAL A 31 3.83 19.28 -25.05
CA VAL A 31 4.74 19.00 -23.93
C VAL A 31 3.95 18.70 -22.64
N PHE A 32 2.89 19.46 -22.36
CA PHE A 32 2.05 19.25 -21.17
C PHE A 32 1.23 17.96 -21.26
N VAL A 33 0.75 17.61 -22.45
CA VAL A 33 0.05 16.33 -22.68
C VAL A 33 1.01 15.16 -22.45
N PHE A 34 2.23 15.23 -22.98
CA PHE A 34 3.24 14.20 -22.79
C PHE A 34 3.67 14.05 -21.33
N LEU A 35 3.85 15.18 -20.61
CA LEU A 35 4.12 15.20 -19.17
C LEU A 35 2.98 14.55 -18.36
N GLY A 36 1.72 14.86 -18.70
CA GLY A 36 0.55 14.25 -18.05
C GLY A 36 0.52 12.72 -18.23
N ILE A 37 0.80 12.23 -19.44
CA ILE A 37 0.88 10.79 -19.73
C ILE A 37 2.02 10.13 -18.94
N LEU A 38 3.20 10.76 -18.91
CA LEU A 38 4.36 10.29 -18.15
C LEU A 38 4.06 10.18 -16.64
N LEU A 39 3.39 11.18 -16.08
CA LEU A 39 2.96 11.22 -14.69
C LEU A 39 1.94 10.11 -14.37
N VAL A 40 1.01 9.81 -15.27
CA VAL A 40 0.08 8.68 -15.12
C VAL A 40 0.83 7.35 -15.10
N GLY A 41 1.79 7.16 -16.01
CA GLY A 41 2.64 5.96 -16.06
C GLY A 41 3.43 5.74 -14.77
N LEU A 42 4.06 6.80 -14.25
CA LEU A 42 4.78 6.75 -12.97
C LEU A 42 3.84 6.42 -11.80
N ASN A 43 2.64 7.00 -11.76
CA ASN A 43 1.65 6.68 -10.74
C ASN A 43 1.24 5.21 -10.76
N PHE A 44 1.09 4.64 -11.96
CA PHE A 44 0.73 3.24 -12.12
C PHE A 44 1.87 2.32 -11.64
N TYR A 45 3.12 2.69 -11.95
CA TYR A 45 4.31 1.98 -11.47
C TYR A 45 4.41 2.00 -9.95
N VAL A 46 4.32 3.19 -9.34
CA VAL A 46 4.34 3.38 -7.88
C VAL A 46 3.19 2.64 -7.21
N SER A 47 1.97 2.70 -7.76
CA SER A 47 0.81 1.95 -7.24
C SER A 47 1.05 0.44 -7.21
N LYS A 48 1.75 -0.10 -8.22
CA LYS A 48 2.08 -1.52 -8.29
C LYS A 48 3.11 -1.92 -7.22
N GLU A 49 4.08 -1.06 -6.94
CA GLU A 49 5.06 -1.28 -5.87
C GLU A 49 4.44 -1.11 -4.47
N GLU A 50 3.55 -0.14 -4.28
CA GLU A 50 2.84 0.05 -3.02
C GLU A 50 1.97 -1.18 -2.69
N LYS A 51 1.22 -1.72 -3.65
CA LYS A 51 0.42 -2.96 -3.46
C LYS A 51 1.28 -4.15 -3.01
N LYS A 52 2.41 -4.38 -3.67
CA LYS A 52 3.35 -5.45 -3.27
C LYS A 52 3.90 -5.24 -1.85
N THR A 53 4.12 -3.98 -1.48
CA THR A 53 4.64 -3.63 -0.16
C THR A 53 3.57 -3.81 0.93
N GLU A 54 2.33 -3.47 0.64
CA GLU A 54 1.19 -3.71 1.54
C GLU A 54 0.90 -5.20 1.72
N GLU A 55 0.97 -5.99 0.65
CA GLU A 55 0.84 -7.45 0.72
C GLU A 55 1.93 -8.08 1.60
N LYS A 56 3.19 -7.68 1.40
CA LYS A 56 4.30 -8.13 2.26
C LYS A 56 4.11 -7.72 3.72
N LYS A 57 3.63 -6.50 3.99
CA LYS A 57 3.32 -6.06 5.37
C LYS A 57 2.16 -6.83 5.98
N ALA A 58 1.14 -7.17 5.20
CA ALA A 58 0.02 -7.99 5.64
C ALA A 58 0.47 -9.42 5.98
N GLN A 59 1.31 -10.02 5.14
CA GLN A 59 1.92 -11.34 5.38
C GLN A 59 2.77 -11.34 6.64
N ILE A 60 3.67 -10.37 6.82
CA ILE A 60 4.50 -10.25 8.02
C ILE A 60 3.64 -10.09 9.29
N LYS A 61 2.56 -9.30 9.23
CA LYS A 61 1.61 -9.17 10.35
C LYS A 61 0.89 -10.49 10.65
N ALA A 62 0.48 -11.22 9.63
CA ALA A 62 -0.17 -12.52 9.78
C ALA A 62 0.79 -13.56 10.37
N GLU A 63 2.03 -13.61 9.89
CA GLU A 63 3.08 -14.50 10.41
C GLU A 63 3.44 -14.18 11.87
N LEU A 64 3.61 -12.90 12.23
CA LEU A 64 3.85 -12.48 13.61
C LEU A 64 2.70 -12.89 14.53
N LYS A 65 1.45 -12.77 14.06
CA LYS A 65 0.26 -13.17 14.82
C LYS A 65 0.21 -14.69 15.00
N ALA A 66 0.43 -15.46 13.94
CA ALA A 66 0.49 -16.91 13.98
C ALA A 66 1.63 -17.43 14.86
N ASN A 67 2.80 -16.79 14.83
CA ASN A 67 3.95 -17.17 15.64
C ASN A 67 3.70 -16.90 17.14
N ARG A 68 3.10 -15.75 17.48
CA ARG A 68 2.66 -15.46 18.86
C ARG A 68 1.66 -16.48 19.38
N GLU A 69 0.76 -16.95 18.54
CA GLU A 69 -0.26 -17.94 18.90
C GLU A 69 0.36 -19.33 19.11
N LYS A 70 1.27 -19.75 18.22
CA LYS A 70 2.10 -20.97 18.40
C LYS A 70 2.90 -20.94 19.69
N MET A 71 3.56 -19.82 20.02
CA MET A 71 4.30 -19.67 21.27
C MET A 71 3.41 -19.75 22.52
N ARG A 72 2.20 -19.17 22.47
CA ARG A 72 1.21 -19.28 23.55
C ARG A 72 0.72 -20.72 23.73
N GLY A 73 0.48 -21.44 22.64
CA GLY A 73 0.10 -22.85 22.65
C GLY A 73 1.18 -23.74 23.28
N ASN A 74 2.45 -23.53 22.92
CA ASN A 74 3.58 -24.28 23.48
C ASN A 74 3.76 -24.02 24.98
N LYS A 75 3.61 -22.77 25.45
CA LYS A 75 3.65 -22.46 26.89
C LYS A 75 2.53 -23.18 27.66
N LYS A 76 1.30 -23.22 27.12
CA LYS A 76 0.17 -23.95 27.73
C LYS A 76 0.41 -25.46 27.78
N LYS A 77 0.95 -26.07 26.71
CA LYS A 77 1.30 -27.51 26.70
C LYS A 77 2.38 -27.84 27.72
N LYS A 78 3.44 -27.02 27.81
CA LYS A 78 4.54 -27.21 28.77
C LYS A 78 4.05 -27.13 30.23
N SER A 79 3.13 -26.19 30.52
CA SER A 79 2.49 -26.05 31.84
C SER A 79 1.63 -27.28 32.21
N LYS A 80 0.81 -27.80 31.30
CA LYS A 80 0.02 -29.02 31.55
C LYS A 80 0.89 -30.26 31.81
N ASN A 81 2.02 -30.39 31.10
CA ASN A 81 2.91 -31.54 31.28
C ASN A 81 3.67 -31.49 32.61
N LYS A 82 4.00 -30.29 33.10
CA LYS A 82 4.64 -30.10 34.43
C LYS A 82 3.68 -30.34 35.61
N LYS A 83 2.37 -30.23 35.40
CA LYS A 83 1.33 -30.47 36.42
C LYS A 83 0.92 -31.94 36.56
N ARG A 84 1.33 -32.80 35.60
CA ARG A 84 1.11 -34.25 35.58
C ARG A 84 2.30 -35.06 36.10
N ARG A 85 3.44 -34.40 36.35
CA ARG A 85 4.56 -34.91 37.13
C ARG A 85 4.45 -34.33 38.53
#